data_AF-A0A168MEZ0-F1
#
_entry.id   AF-A0A168MEZ0-F1
#
_cell.length_a   1.000
_cell.length_b   1.000
_cell.length_c   1.000
_cell.angle_alpha   90.00
_cell.angle_beta   90.00
_cell.angle_gamma   90.00
#
_symmetry.space_group_name_H-M   'P 1'
#
loop_
_entity.id
_entity.type
_entity.pdbx_description
1 polymer ?
#
loop_
_entity_poly.entity_id
_entity_poly.type
_entity_poly.pdbx_seq_one_letter_code
_entity_poly.pdbx_strand_id
1 'polypeptide(L)'
;MQPVTKNAGGCGPSYRHVPKAWQNRTCSGRDALCWDVLNDTYISHPTWASEDTGYVASKKNQYEEALHRVEEERYDYDLNIEANLNTIALLEPIAKKISIMTAEEKSSFRLSPGLGSPSRTIYQRIMKKIYASKGLEMIDLLHNNPAQTVPI
;
A
#
# COMPACT_ATOMS: atom_id res chain seq x y z
N MET A 1 -3.60 33.33 27.31
CA MET A 1 -4.99 33.05 27.75
C MET A 1 -5.72 34.39 27.80
N GLN A 2 -6.35 34.80 26.69
CA GLN A 2 -7.13 36.05 26.66
C GLN A 2 -8.54 35.80 27.20
N PRO A 3 -9.16 36.77 27.89
CA PRO A 3 -10.41 36.56 28.60
C PRO A 3 -11.55 36.34 27.61
N VAL A 4 -12.36 35.33 27.90
CA VAL A 4 -13.62 35.05 27.19
C VAL A 4 -14.58 36.20 27.47
N THR A 5 -14.75 37.10 26.51
CA THR A 5 -15.80 38.12 26.57
C THR A 5 -17.17 37.44 26.53
N LYS A 6 -17.92 37.58 27.63
CA LYS A 6 -19.31 37.16 27.73
C LYS A 6 -20.20 37.95 26.77
N ASN A 7 -21.18 37.23 26.22
CA ASN A 7 -22.45 37.64 25.61
C ASN A 7 -22.48 38.28 24.22
N ALA A 8 -22.95 37.49 23.26
CA ALA A 8 -24.15 37.82 22.47
C ALA A 8 -24.87 36.51 22.13
N GLY A 9 -26.20 36.44 22.31
CA GLY A 9 -27.00 35.21 22.32
C GLY A 9 -26.88 34.35 21.07
N GLY A 10 -25.99 33.36 21.10
CA GLY A 10 -25.77 32.40 20.01
C GLY A 10 -26.72 31.22 20.08
N CYS A 11 -27.29 30.85 18.91
CA CYS A 11 -27.96 29.56 18.69
C CYS A 11 -26.94 28.41 18.81
N GLY A 12 -26.68 27.95 20.03
CA GLY A 12 -25.94 26.73 20.31
C GLY A 12 -24.41 26.82 20.12
N PRO A 13 -23.69 25.73 20.41
CA PRO A 13 -22.22 25.71 20.49
C PRO A 13 -21.53 25.81 19.12
N SER A 14 -22.22 25.41 18.04
CA SER A 14 -21.64 25.21 16.71
C SER A 14 -21.71 26.43 15.79
N TYR A 15 -22.40 27.51 16.18
CA TYR A 15 -22.53 28.72 15.36
C TYR A 15 -22.22 29.99 16.13
N ARG A 16 -21.51 30.91 15.48
CA ARG A 16 -21.18 32.22 16.05
C ARG A 16 -21.62 33.33 15.11
N HIS A 17 -22.21 34.38 15.69
CA HIS A 17 -22.56 35.57 14.94
C HIS A 17 -21.29 36.33 14.52
N VAL A 18 -21.24 36.71 13.25
CA VAL A 18 -20.09 37.39 12.64
C VAL A 18 -20.10 38.88 13.01
N PRO A 19 -18.94 39.54 13.21
CA PRO A 19 -18.89 41.00 13.40
C PRO A 19 -19.48 41.75 12.20
N LYS A 20 -20.21 42.85 12.45
CA LYS A 20 -20.86 43.67 11.40
C LYS A 20 -19.91 44.11 10.28
N ALA A 21 -18.62 44.33 10.60
CA ALA A 21 -17.60 44.70 9.62
C ALA A 21 -17.35 43.64 8.53
N TRP A 22 -17.78 42.39 8.74
CA TRP A 22 -17.57 41.29 7.79
C TRP A 22 -18.84 40.90 7.03
N GLN A 23 -20.02 41.38 7.45
CA GLN A 23 -21.32 40.95 6.90
C GLN A 23 -21.65 41.56 5.52
N ASN A 24 -20.85 42.51 5.03
CA ASN A 24 -21.08 43.22 3.76
C ASN A 24 -19.78 43.47 2.99
N ARG A 25 -18.89 42.48 2.94
CA ARG A 25 -17.68 42.61 2.11
C ARG A 25 -18.06 42.63 0.63
N THR A 26 -17.44 43.53 -0.12
CA THR A 26 -17.63 43.64 -1.56
C THR A 26 -17.15 42.35 -2.24
N CYS A 27 -18.06 41.70 -2.97
CA CYS A 27 -17.77 40.51 -3.75
C CYS A 27 -18.31 40.74 -5.16
N SER A 28 -17.43 40.72 -6.17
CA SER A 28 -17.77 40.99 -7.57
C SER A 28 -18.60 39.87 -8.23
N GLY A 29 -18.73 38.71 -7.57
CA GLY A 29 -19.43 37.54 -8.09
C GLY A 29 -20.81 37.28 -7.50
N ARG A 30 -21.34 38.17 -6.63
CA ARG A 30 -22.69 38.00 -6.07
C ARG A 30 -23.76 38.61 -6.96
N ASP A 31 -24.70 37.78 -7.38
CA ASP A 31 -25.93 38.19 -8.05
C ASP A 31 -27.07 38.44 -7.04
N ALA A 32 -28.25 38.84 -7.53
CA ALA A 32 -29.40 39.14 -6.68
C ALA A 32 -29.82 37.94 -5.81
N LEU A 33 -29.80 36.73 -6.37
CA LEU A 33 -30.17 35.52 -5.65
C LEU A 33 -29.20 35.21 -4.51
N CYS A 34 -27.90 35.44 -4.72
CA CYS A 34 -26.88 35.25 -3.69
C CYS A 34 -27.12 36.10 -2.43
N TRP A 35 -27.67 37.32 -2.58
CA TRP A 35 -27.98 38.18 -1.44
C TRP A 35 -29.18 37.70 -0.62
N ASP A 36 -30.10 36.97 -1.25
CA ASP A 36 -31.30 36.44 -0.58
C ASP A 36 -31.03 35.12 0.15
N VAL A 37 -30.11 34.30 -0.36
CA VAL A 37 -29.93 32.90 0.12
C VAL A 37 -28.65 32.65 0.94
N LEU A 38 -27.59 33.43 0.73
CA LEU A 38 -26.31 33.17 1.41
C LEU A 38 -26.26 33.78 2.82
N ASN A 39 -25.65 33.06 3.75
CA ASN A 39 -25.52 33.50 5.13
C ASN A 39 -24.30 34.40 5.34
N ASP A 40 -24.53 35.66 5.66
CA ASP A 40 -23.48 36.62 6.05
C ASP A 40 -23.42 36.86 7.57
N THR A 41 -24.38 36.31 8.31
CA THR A 41 -24.60 36.64 9.72
C THR A 41 -23.99 35.64 10.69
N TYR A 42 -23.87 34.37 10.31
CA TYR A 42 -23.30 33.32 11.13
C TYR A 42 -22.22 32.51 10.40
N ILE A 43 -21.19 32.13 11.14
CA ILE A 43 -20.19 31.15 10.72
C ILE A 43 -20.32 29.88 11.54
N SER A 44 -20.02 28.74 10.90
CA SER A 44 -19.80 27.50 11.62
C SER A 44 -18.53 27.64 12.46
N HIS A 45 -18.67 27.34 13.75
CA HIS A 45 -17.56 27.25 14.67
C HIS A 45 -17.37 25.77 15.01
N PRO A 46 -16.27 25.13 14.56
CA PRO A 46 -16.03 23.74 14.88
C PRO A 46 -15.86 23.64 16.40
N THR A 47 -16.84 23.05 17.06
CA THR A 47 -16.64 22.54 18.41
C THR A 47 -16.04 21.17 18.26
N TRP A 48 -14.78 21.02 18.64
CA TRP A 48 -14.08 19.75 18.78
C TRP A 48 -14.67 18.84 19.89
N ALA A 49 -15.97 18.94 20.14
CA ALA A 49 -16.73 18.09 21.03
C ALA A 49 -16.86 16.65 20.52
N SER A 50 -16.62 16.41 19.22
CA SER A 50 -16.54 15.04 18.67
C SER A 50 -15.14 14.43 18.74
N GLU A 51 -14.13 15.19 19.18
CA GLU A 51 -12.73 14.70 19.24
C GLU A 51 -12.30 14.36 20.67
N ASP A 52 -13.02 14.85 21.70
CA ASP A 52 -12.73 14.55 23.11
C ASP A 52 -13.34 13.21 23.56
N THR A 53 -14.24 12.63 22.76
CA THR A 53 -14.41 11.18 22.75
C THR A 53 -13.26 10.59 21.97
N GLY A 54 -12.09 10.52 22.62
CA GLY A 54 -10.89 9.92 22.05
C GLY A 54 -11.28 8.63 21.34
N TYR A 55 -10.86 8.50 20.08
CA TYR A 55 -11.19 7.39 19.18
C TYR A 55 -11.22 6.09 19.98
N VAL A 56 -12.42 5.68 20.42
CA VAL A 56 -12.63 4.32 20.89
C VAL A 56 -12.56 3.58 19.58
N ALA A 57 -11.33 3.17 19.22
CA ALA A 57 -11.15 2.07 18.30
C ALA A 57 -12.13 1.04 18.82
N SER A 58 -13.22 0.82 18.06
CA SER A 58 -14.20 -0.22 18.33
C SER A 58 -13.41 -1.37 18.90
N LYS A 59 -13.69 -1.74 20.15
CA LYS A 59 -12.92 -2.75 20.88
C LYS A 59 -12.96 -3.99 19.99
N LYS A 60 -11.91 -4.19 19.19
CA LYS A 60 -11.98 -5.02 17.98
C LYS A 60 -12.47 -6.39 18.42
N ASN A 61 -13.53 -6.86 17.79
CA ASN A 61 -14.07 -8.15 18.13
C ASN A 61 -12.97 -9.19 17.88
N GLN A 62 -12.76 -10.14 18.81
CA GLN A 62 -11.73 -11.18 18.64
C GLN A 62 -11.87 -11.92 17.31
N TYR A 63 -13.10 -12.05 16.81
CA TYR A 63 -13.41 -12.66 15.52
C TYR A 63 -13.00 -11.76 14.34
N GLU A 64 -13.12 -10.44 14.47
CA GLU A 64 -12.64 -9.49 13.45
C GLU A 64 -11.11 -9.50 13.40
N GLU A 65 -10.44 -9.52 14.54
CA GLU A 65 -8.98 -9.61 14.58
C GLU A 65 -8.48 -10.93 14.00
N ALA A 66 -9.13 -12.04 14.32
CA ALA A 66 -8.83 -13.34 13.72
C ALA A 66 -9.06 -13.33 12.20
N LEU A 67 -10.16 -12.73 11.73
CA LEU A 67 -10.45 -12.61 10.30
C LEU A 67 -9.39 -11.79 9.57
N HIS A 68 -8.95 -10.67 10.15
CA HIS A 68 -7.89 -9.85 9.58
C HIS A 68 -6.56 -10.60 9.51
N ARG A 69 -6.19 -11.34 10.56
CA ARG A 69 -4.96 -12.15 10.58
C ARG A 69 -4.99 -13.23 9.50
N VAL A 70 -6.11 -13.93 9.37
CA VAL A 70 -6.29 -14.95 8.32
C VAL A 70 -6.18 -14.33 6.92
N GLU A 71 -6.73 -13.13 6.72
CA GLU A 71 -6.63 -12.45 5.42
C GLU A 71 -5.20 -12.01 5.09
N GLU A 72 -4.45 -11.51 6.08
CA GLU A 72 -3.03 -11.19 5.89
C GLU A 72 -2.21 -12.44 5.55
N GLU A 73 -2.42 -13.55 6.26
CA GLU A 73 -1.77 -14.82 5.97
C GLU A 73 -2.13 -15.33 4.56
N ARG A 74 -3.42 -15.26 4.18
CA ARG A 74 -3.90 -15.64 2.84
C ARG A 74 -3.21 -14.83 1.76
N TYR A 75 -3.13 -13.51 1.93
CA TYR A 75 -2.45 -12.63 1.00
C TYR A 75 -0.96 -12.97 0.85
N ASP A 76 -0.29 -13.22 1.98
CA ASP A 76 1.12 -13.63 1.96
C ASP A 76 1.32 -14.95 1.23
N TYR A 77 0.44 -15.94 1.43
CA TYR A 77 0.49 -17.20 0.69
C TYR A 77 0.27 -17.00 -0.79
N ASP A 78 -0.77 -16.26 -1.19
CA ASP A 78 -1.08 -15.98 -2.59
C ASP A 78 0.12 -15.33 -3.30
N LEU A 79 0.74 -14.33 -2.67
CA LEU A 79 1.93 -13.65 -3.19
C LEU A 79 3.11 -14.63 -3.40
N ASN A 80 3.34 -15.54 -2.45
CA ASN A 80 4.41 -16.53 -2.57
C ASN A 80 4.12 -17.58 -3.64
N ILE A 81 2.86 -18.02 -3.75
CA ILE A 81 2.41 -18.97 -4.77
C ILE A 81 2.62 -18.36 -6.16
N GLU A 82 2.18 -17.12 -6.37
CA GLU A 82 2.34 -16.43 -7.66
C GLU A 82 3.82 -16.26 -8.02
N ALA A 83 4.65 -15.84 -7.07
CA ALA A 83 6.09 -15.70 -7.29
C ALA A 83 6.79 -17.05 -7.59
N ASN A 84 6.34 -18.14 -6.96
CA ASN A 84 6.82 -19.49 -7.25
C ASN A 84 6.41 -19.93 -8.66
N LEU A 85 5.14 -19.76 -9.05
CA LEU A 85 4.64 -20.12 -10.37
C LEU A 85 5.39 -19.35 -11.48
N ASN A 86 5.64 -18.05 -11.27
CA ASN A 86 6.43 -17.24 -12.18
C ASN A 86 7.87 -17.79 -12.30
N THR A 87 8.49 -18.14 -11.18
CA THR A 87 9.85 -18.72 -11.17
C THR A 87 9.91 -20.06 -11.91
N ILE A 88 8.89 -20.91 -11.75
CA ILE A 88 8.77 -22.19 -12.49
C ILE A 88 8.64 -21.91 -13.99
N ALA A 89 7.76 -20.99 -14.39
CA ALA A 89 7.57 -20.62 -15.79
C ALA A 89 8.85 -20.08 -16.45
N LEU A 90 9.73 -19.40 -15.68
CA LEU A 90 11.04 -18.95 -16.15
C LEU A 90 12.05 -20.10 -16.30
N LEU A 91 12.04 -21.06 -15.37
CA LEU A 91 12.99 -22.17 -15.36
C LEU A 91 12.62 -23.27 -16.35
N GLU A 92 11.33 -23.49 -16.64
CA GLU A 92 10.86 -24.55 -17.53
C GLU A 92 11.45 -24.50 -18.96
N PRO A 93 11.46 -23.36 -19.68
CA PRO A 93 12.10 -23.29 -21.00
C PRO A 93 13.62 -23.47 -20.91
N ILE A 94 14.24 -23.05 -19.81
CA ILE A 94 15.68 -23.23 -19.57
C ILE A 94 15.99 -24.71 -19.38
N ALA A 95 15.18 -25.43 -18.59
CA ALA A 95 15.30 -26.87 -18.38
C ALA A 95 15.14 -27.65 -19.70
N LYS A 96 14.14 -27.28 -20.52
CA LYS A 96 13.93 -27.86 -21.86
C LYS A 96 15.10 -27.59 -22.79
N LYS A 97 15.71 -26.40 -22.74
CA LYS A 97 16.90 -26.08 -23.52
C LYS A 97 18.10 -26.93 -23.07
N ILE A 98 18.29 -27.08 -21.76
CA ILE A 98 19.37 -27.90 -21.19
C ILE A 98 19.20 -29.38 -21.55
N SER A 99 17.97 -29.92 -21.58
CA SER A 99 17.77 -31.35 -21.86
C SER A 99 18.21 -31.76 -23.28
N ILE A 100 18.12 -30.84 -24.24
CA ILE A 100 18.47 -31.07 -25.66
C ILE A 100 19.97 -30.80 -25.92
N MET A 101 20.66 -30.09 -25.03
CA MET A 101 22.10 -29.80 -25.16
C MET A 101 22.99 -31.04 -24.98
N THR A 102 24.10 -31.05 -25.73
CA THR A 102 25.18 -32.03 -25.56
C THR A 102 25.95 -31.80 -24.25
N ALA A 103 26.73 -32.80 -23.81
CA ALA A 103 27.51 -32.69 -22.57
C ALA A 103 28.54 -31.54 -22.60
N GLU A 104 29.12 -31.28 -23.78
CA GLU A 104 30.09 -30.21 -24.00
C GLU A 104 29.42 -28.82 -23.89
N GLU A 105 28.27 -28.65 -24.53
CA GLU A 105 27.46 -27.43 -24.45
C GLU A 105 26.96 -27.18 -23.02
N LYS A 106 26.54 -28.22 -22.31
CA LYS A 106 26.12 -28.12 -20.90
C LYS A 106 27.23 -27.57 -20.00
N SER A 107 28.48 -27.98 -20.23
CA SER A 107 29.63 -27.54 -19.41
C SER A 107 29.95 -26.06 -19.58
N SER A 108 29.73 -25.53 -20.78
CA SER A 108 30.00 -24.12 -21.14
C SER A 108 28.79 -23.21 -20.99
N PHE A 109 27.58 -23.76 -20.81
CA PHE A 109 26.35 -22.99 -20.69
C PHE A 109 26.33 -22.13 -19.42
N ARG A 110 26.04 -20.84 -19.57
CA ARG A 110 25.93 -19.85 -18.47
C ARG A 110 24.66 -19.02 -18.66
N LEU A 111 23.98 -18.72 -17.56
CA LEU A 111 22.76 -17.90 -17.58
C LEU A 111 23.07 -16.45 -17.21
N SER A 112 22.55 -15.50 -18.00
CA SER A 112 22.66 -14.07 -17.70
C SER A 112 21.78 -13.68 -16.50
N PRO A 113 22.18 -12.67 -15.70
CA PRO A 113 21.36 -12.14 -14.61
C PRO A 113 19.96 -11.75 -15.08
N GLY A 114 18.93 -12.33 -14.46
CA GLY A 114 17.52 -12.11 -14.83
C GLY A 114 16.87 -13.23 -15.62
N LEU A 115 17.61 -14.24 -16.11
CA LEU A 115 17.05 -15.43 -16.76
C LEU A 115 16.11 -15.11 -17.94
N GLY A 116 16.29 -13.95 -18.58
CA GLY A 116 15.43 -13.46 -19.67
C GLY A 116 14.18 -12.67 -19.22
N SER A 117 13.97 -12.49 -17.91
CA SER A 117 12.94 -11.62 -17.34
C SER A 117 13.45 -10.20 -17.10
N PRO A 118 12.59 -9.17 -17.23
CA PRO A 118 12.94 -7.80 -16.81
C PRO A 118 13.19 -7.70 -15.31
N SER A 119 12.60 -8.57 -14.49
CA SER A 119 12.74 -8.55 -13.04
C SER A 119 13.73 -9.60 -12.55
N ARG A 120 14.80 -9.13 -11.88
CA ARG A 120 15.79 -10.01 -11.25
C ARG A 120 15.42 -10.41 -9.82
N THR A 121 14.53 -9.67 -9.18
CA THR A 121 14.30 -9.76 -7.74
C THR A 121 13.36 -10.89 -7.35
N ILE A 122 12.41 -11.24 -8.22
CA ILE A 122 11.37 -12.25 -7.92
C ILE A 122 12.01 -13.63 -7.74
N TYR A 123 12.72 -14.14 -8.74
CA TYR A 123 13.35 -15.46 -8.64
C TYR A 123 14.42 -15.51 -7.54
N GLN A 124 15.18 -14.43 -7.34
CA GLN A 124 16.18 -14.36 -6.26
C GLN A 124 15.53 -14.41 -4.87
N ARG A 125 14.41 -13.71 -4.68
CA ARG A 125 13.64 -13.75 -3.43
C ARG A 125 13.14 -15.17 -3.17
N ILE A 126 12.61 -15.84 -4.19
CA ILE A 126 12.10 -17.21 -4.07
C ILE A 126 13.22 -18.20 -3.77
N MET A 127 14.34 -18.14 -4.48
CA MET A 127 15.51 -18.99 -4.20
C MET A 127 16.05 -18.79 -2.79
N LYS A 128 16.13 -17.53 -2.31
CA LYS A 128 16.49 -17.23 -0.92
C LYS A 128 15.48 -17.77 0.09
N LYS A 129 14.19 -17.74 -0.24
CA LYS A 129 13.14 -18.22 0.65
C LYS A 129 13.13 -19.75 0.76
N ILE A 130 13.36 -20.47 -0.34
CA ILE A 130 13.38 -21.95 -0.38
C ILE A 130 14.66 -22.49 0.27
N TYR A 131 15.82 -21.94 -0.09
CA TYR A 131 17.12 -22.46 0.34
C TYR A 131 17.70 -21.74 1.58
N ALA A 132 16.96 -20.79 2.15
CA ALA A 132 17.32 -20.02 3.33
C ALA A 132 18.78 -19.49 3.27
N SER A 133 19.65 -19.97 4.17
CA SER A 133 21.05 -19.55 4.24
C SER A 133 21.87 -19.86 2.98
N LYS A 134 21.49 -20.91 2.22
CA LYS A 134 22.14 -21.33 0.98
C LYS A 134 21.56 -20.65 -0.27
N GLY A 135 20.62 -19.74 -0.11
CA GLY A 135 19.93 -19.08 -1.22
C GLY A 135 20.86 -18.32 -2.16
N LEU A 136 21.87 -17.62 -1.62
CA LEU A 136 22.85 -16.89 -2.42
C LEU A 136 23.74 -17.85 -3.22
N GLU A 137 24.24 -18.91 -2.57
CA GLU A 137 25.04 -19.95 -3.22
C GLU A 137 24.27 -20.61 -4.36
N MET A 138 22.97 -20.90 -4.15
CA MET A 138 22.12 -21.51 -5.17
C MET A 138 21.89 -20.58 -6.36
N ILE A 139 21.77 -19.27 -6.14
CA ILE A 139 21.68 -18.28 -7.22
C ILE A 139 22.98 -18.25 -8.03
N ASP A 140 24.14 -18.28 -7.35
CA ASP A 140 25.43 -18.29 -8.04
C ASP A 140 25.65 -19.59 -8.83
N LEU A 141 25.24 -20.74 -8.28
CA LEU A 141 25.25 -22.02 -8.97
C LEU A 141 24.30 -22.05 -10.16
N LEU A 142 23.13 -21.42 -10.07
CA LEU A 142 22.18 -21.29 -11.18
C LEU A 142 22.80 -20.53 -12.36
N HIS A 143 23.61 -19.52 -12.09
CA HIS A 143 24.31 -18.74 -13.11
C HIS A 143 25.56 -19.45 -13.67
N ASN A 144 26.36 -20.05 -12.80
CA ASN A 144 27.66 -20.65 -13.14
C ASN A 144 27.56 -22.11 -13.63
N ASN A 145 26.58 -22.86 -13.17
CA ASN A 145 26.38 -24.27 -13.54
C ASN A 145 24.87 -24.61 -13.66
N PRO A 146 24.16 -23.98 -14.62
CA PRO A 146 22.72 -24.19 -14.81
C PRO A 146 22.37 -25.64 -15.13
N ALA A 147 23.25 -26.37 -15.83
CA ALA A 147 22.98 -27.75 -16.25
C ALA A 147 22.85 -28.75 -15.10
N GLN A 148 23.49 -28.47 -13.95
CA GLN A 148 23.34 -29.28 -12.74
C GLN A 148 22.31 -28.72 -11.76
N THR A 149 22.07 -27.41 -11.80
CA THR A 149 21.26 -26.72 -10.79
C THR A 149 19.77 -26.66 -11.14
N VAL A 150 19.44 -26.62 -12.44
CA VAL A 150 18.05 -26.50 -12.93
C VAL A 150 17.28 -27.84 -12.96
N PRO A 151 17.86 -28.97 -13.43
CA PRO A 151 17.16 -30.24 -13.42
C PRO A 151 17.32 -30.93 -12.07
N ILE A 152 16.23 -30.94 -11.28
CA ILE A 152 16.07 -31.75 -10.06
C ILE A 152 14.71 -32.44 -10.13
#